data_AF-A0A5N6QBA9-F1
#
_entry.id   AF-A0A5N6QBA9-F1
#
_cell.length_a   1.000
_cell.length_b   1.000
_cell.length_c   1.000
_cell.angle_alpha   90.00
_cell.angle_beta   90.00
_cell.angle_gamma   90.00
#
_symmetry.space_group_name_H-M   'P 1'
#
loop_
_entity.id
_entity.type
_entity.pdbx_description
1 polymer ?
#
loop_
_entity_poly.entity_id
_entity_poly.type
_entity_poly.pdbx_seq_one_letter_code
_entity_poly.pdbx_strand_id
1 'polypeptide(L)'
;MSEAETNMEWCVSMPKVELHAHLNGSIRDSTLLELARVLGEKGVIVFSDVEHVILKNDRSLRDVFKLFDLIHVLTTDHTTVTRITKEVIEDFASENVVYLELRTTPKKNDSIGMTKRSYLEAVMEGLRAVSTVDVAFPAHNVDAGSPTKSLPVNDMCNGPTRKKIYVRLLLSIDRRESTAAAMETVKLALEMKDLGVVGIDLSGNPVVGEWNTFLPALQFARENGLYITLHCGEVPNPKEIQAMLDFSPRRIGHACYFEEDDWKKLKSNNIPLICIVENIH
;
A
#
# COMPACT_ATOMS: atom_id res chain seq x y z
N MET A 1 29.46 -8.99 -19.27
CA MET A 1 28.13 -9.07 -18.64
C MET A 1 27.30 -10.01 -19.48
N SER A 2 26.58 -10.93 -18.85
CA SER A 2 25.63 -11.81 -19.54
C SER A 2 24.42 -11.02 -20.05
N GLU A 3 23.68 -11.55 -21.02
CA GLU A 3 22.43 -10.95 -21.50
C GLU A 3 21.40 -10.80 -20.36
N ALA A 4 21.35 -11.76 -19.44
CA ALA A 4 20.51 -11.71 -18.25
C ALA A 4 20.91 -10.58 -17.29
N GLU A 5 22.21 -10.36 -17.07
CA GLU A 5 22.71 -9.24 -16.25
C GLU A 5 22.38 -7.88 -16.88
N THR A 6 22.48 -7.80 -18.22
CA THR A 6 22.19 -6.58 -18.98
C THR A 6 20.70 -6.25 -18.95
N ASN A 7 19.85 -7.27 -19.06
CA ASN A 7 18.40 -7.14 -18.93
C ASN A 7 17.98 -6.73 -17.52
N MET A 8 18.63 -7.29 -16.48
CA MET A 8 18.36 -6.90 -15.09
C MET A 8 18.78 -5.46 -14.81
N GLU A 9 19.97 -5.05 -15.27
CA GLU A 9 20.43 -3.67 -15.10
C GLU A 9 19.49 -2.67 -15.78
N TRP A 10 19.02 -2.99 -16.99
CA TRP A 10 18.02 -2.18 -17.67
C TRP A 10 16.70 -2.09 -16.87
N CYS A 11 16.15 -3.24 -16.43
CA CYS A 11 14.94 -3.30 -15.60
C CYS A 11 15.05 -2.50 -14.30
N VAL A 12 16.21 -2.51 -13.66
CA VAL A 12 16.47 -1.70 -12.46
C VAL A 12 16.55 -0.22 -12.84
N SER A 13 17.26 0.13 -13.92
CA SER A 13 17.51 1.53 -14.33
C SER A 13 16.26 2.29 -14.80
N MET A 14 15.27 1.60 -15.38
CA MET A 14 14.12 2.25 -15.99
C MET A 14 13.22 2.94 -14.94
N PRO A 15 12.68 4.14 -15.23
CA PRO A 15 11.74 4.82 -14.33
C PRO A 15 10.42 4.04 -14.27
N LYS A 16 9.95 3.75 -13.05
CA LYS A 16 8.75 2.94 -12.81
C LYS A 16 7.69 3.67 -11.99
N VAL A 17 6.44 3.25 -12.18
CA VAL A 17 5.28 3.70 -11.41
C VAL A 17 4.71 2.49 -10.70
N GLU A 18 4.73 2.51 -9.37
CA GLU A 18 4.12 1.47 -8.54
C GLU A 18 2.74 1.96 -8.07
N LEU A 19 1.70 1.20 -8.40
CA LEU A 19 0.31 1.55 -8.13
C LEU A 19 -0.38 0.58 -7.18
N HIS A 20 0.28 -0.51 -6.76
CA HIS A 20 -0.28 -1.58 -5.96
C HIS A 20 0.77 -2.22 -5.04
N ALA A 21 1.27 -1.45 -4.07
CA ALA A 21 2.14 -1.97 -3.01
C ALA A 21 1.50 -1.79 -1.63
N HIS A 22 1.19 -2.90 -0.96
CA HIS A 22 0.72 -2.90 0.42
C HIS A 22 1.91 -2.72 1.36
N LEU A 23 1.86 -1.72 2.26
CA LEU A 23 2.95 -1.42 3.19
C LEU A 23 3.42 -2.66 3.96
N ASN A 24 2.48 -3.36 4.59
CA ASN A 24 2.75 -4.56 5.37
C ASN A 24 3.15 -5.77 4.52
N GLY A 25 2.89 -5.76 3.21
CA GLY A 25 3.35 -6.77 2.27
C GLY A 25 4.73 -6.48 1.67
N SER A 26 5.28 -5.29 1.93
CA SER A 26 6.53 -4.81 1.33
C SER A 26 7.69 -4.75 2.35
N ILE A 27 7.55 -5.41 3.49
CA ILE A 27 8.55 -5.38 4.56
C ILE A 27 9.73 -6.27 4.17
N ARG A 28 10.97 -5.79 4.40
CA ARG A 28 12.18 -6.60 4.25
C ARG A 28 12.13 -7.83 5.15
N ASP A 29 12.49 -9.00 4.62
CA ASP A 29 12.55 -10.24 5.41
C ASP A 29 13.40 -10.08 6.67
N SER A 30 14.54 -9.38 6.57
CA SER A 30 15.42 -9.11 7.71
C SER A 30 14.75 -8.29 8.82
N THR A 31 13.99 -7.26 8.46
CA THR A 31 13.21 -6.46 9.40
C THR A 31 12.10 -7.31 10.04
N LEU A 32 11.41 -8.15 9.26
CA LEU A 32 10.35 -9.00 9.78
C LEU A 32 10.89 -10.04 10.78
N LEU A 33 12.03 -10.67 10.48
CA LEU A 33 12.72 -11.60 11.38
C LEU A 33 13.24 -10.90 12.65
N GLU A 34 13.77 -9.69 12.53
CA GLU A 34 14.21 -8.90 13.69
C GLU A 34 13.05 -8.61 14.65
N LEU A 35 11.92 -8.12 14.12
CA LEU A 35 10.72 -7.83 14.90
C LEU A 35 10.15 -9.09 15.55
N ALA A 36 10.11 -10.19 14.80
CA ALA A 36 9.68 -11.48 15.32
C ALA A 36 10.57 -11.95 16.48
N ARG A 37 11.89 -11.81 16.36
CA ARG A 37 12.83 -12.19 17.44
C ARG A 37 12.57 -11.39 18.71
N VAL A 38 12.41 -10.07 18.60
CA VAL A 38 12.13 -9.18 19.73
C VAL A 38 10.82 -9.55 20.44
N LEU A 39 9.77 -9.89 19.69
CA LEU A 39 8.50 -10.31 20.28
C LEU A 39 8.55 -11.74 20.85
N GLY A 40 9.36 -12.62 20.27
CA GLY A 40 9.67 -13.94 20.81
C GLY A 40 10.39 -13.87 22.17
N GLU A 41 11.37 -12.99 22.29
CA GLU A 41 12.10 -12.72 23.56
C GLU A 41 11.17 -12.17 24.65
N LYS A 42 10.12 -11.44 24.27
CA LYS A 42 9.07 -10.95 25.19
C LYS A 42 8.00 -12.00 25.51
N GLY A 43 8.06 -13.19 24.90
CA GLY A 43 7.08 -14.26 25.09
C GLY A 43 5.72 -13.99 24.46
N VAL A 44 5.62 -13.03 23.52
CA VAL A 44 4.35 -12.70 22.83
C VAL A 44 4.04 -13.71 21.73
N ILE A 45 5.09 -14.27 21.10
CA ILE A 45 5.00 -15.27 20.03
C ILE A 45 6.05 -16.36 20.23
N VAL A 46 5.88 -17.48 19.54
CA VAL A 46 6.91 -18.53 19.41
C VAL A 46 7.73 -18.25 18.15
N PHE A 47 8.97 -17.78 18.30
CA PHE A 47 9.80 -17.33 17.17
C PHE A 47 10.02 -18.40 16.09
N SER A 48 10.28 -19.65 16.48
CA SER A 48 10.51 -20.75 15.52
C SER A 48 9.33 -20.99 14.59
N ASP A 49 8.11 -20.82 15.10
CA ASP A 49 6.88 -21.02 14.33
C ASP A 49 6.70 -19.89 13.31
N VAL A 50 7.04 -18.67 13.73
CA VAL A 50 6.98 -17.45 12.90
C VAL A 50 8.05 -17.46 11.81
N GLU A 51 9.28 -17.81 12.15
CA GLU A 51 10.39 -17.93 11.19
C GLU A 51 10.06 -18.92 10.08
N HIS A 52 9.48 -20.08 10.41
CA HIS A 52 9.07 -21.07 9.43
C HIS A 52 7.99 -20.54 8.46
N VAL A 53 7.03 -19.75 8.96
CA VAL A 53 5.97 -19.15 8.13
C VAL A 53 6.53 -18.04 7.23
N ILE A 54 7.48 -17.24 7.73
CA ILE A 54 8.13 -16.18 6.96
C ILE A 54 9.03 -16.75 5.85
N LEU A 55 9.79 -17.81 6.12
CA LEU A 55 10.73 -18.38 5.16
C LEU A 55 10.11 -19.33 4.12
N LYS A 56 8.80 -19.60 4.21
CA LYS A 56 8.10 -20.48 3.27
C LYS A 56 7.89 -19.79 1.91
N ASN A 57 8.46 -20.38 0.85
CA ASN A 57 8.41 -19.83 -0.52
C ASN A 57 7.11 -20.18 -1.29
N ASP A 58 6.45 -21.29 -0.97
CA ASP A 58 5.18 -21.71 -1.59
C ASP A 58 3.99 -21.29 -0.71
N ARG A 59 3.23 -20.28 -1.14
CA ARG A 59 2.10 -19.78 -0.38
C ARG A 59 0.81 -19.95 -1.17
N SER A 60 -0.12 -20.73 -0.63
CA SER A 60 -1.51 -20.63 -1.08
C SER A 60 -2.09 -19.28 -0.63
N LEU A 61 -3.14 -18.79 -1.29
CA LEU A 61 -3.86 -17.58 -0.88
C LEU A 61 -4.28 -17.62 0.60
N ARG A 62 -4.64 -18.81 1.10
CA ARG A 62 -4.98 -19.01 2.52
C ARG A 62 -3.77 -18.84 3.45
N ASP A 63 -2.60 -19.27 3.03
CA ASP A 63 -1.36 -19.12 3.82
C ASP A 63 -0.89 -17.67 3.84
N VAL A 64 -1.09 -16.93 2.74
CA VAL A 64 -0.81 -15.49 2.65
C VAL A 64 -1.60 -14.72 3.71
N PHE A 65 -2.90 -14.97 3.88
CA PHE A 65 -3.68 -14.24 4.91
C PHE A 65 -3.30 -14.61 6.35
N LYS A 66 -2.88 -15.86 6.62
CA LYS A 66 -2.32 -16.22 7.94
C LYS A 66 -1.00 -15.49 8.20
N LEU A 67 -0.16 -15.37 7.18
CA LEU A 67 1.07 -14.59 7.27
C LEU A 67 0.75 -13.11 7.52
N PHE A 68 -0.26 -12.54 6.86
CA PHE A 68 -0.66 -11.16 7.14
C PHE A 68 -1.18 -10.94 8.55
N ASP A 69 -1.94 -11.89 9.12
CA ASP A 69 -2.35 -11.81 10.53
C ASP A 69 -1.14 -11.75 11.47
N LEU A 70 -0.12 -12.56 11.19
CA LEU A 70 1.14 -12.54 11.92
C LEU A 70 1.92 -11.24 11.70
N ILE A 71 2.08 -10.78 10.46
CA ILE A 71 2.73 -9.51 10.14
C ILE A 71 2.06 -8.37 10.90
N HIS A 72 0.73 -8.34 10.98
CA HIS A 72 0.01 -7.32 11.74
C HIS A 72 0.32 -7.40 13.24
N VAL A 73 0.44 -8.59 13.82
CA VAL A 73 0.90 -8.73 15.23
C VAL A 73 2.30 -8.14 15.41
N LEU A 74 3.20 -8.34 14.44
CA LEU A 74 4.58 -7.87 14.49
C LEU A 74 4.75 -6.36 14.29
N THR A 75 3.79 -5.70 13.64
CA THR A 75 4.00 -4.34 13.08
C THR A 75 2.97 -3.31 13.51
N THR A 76 1.99 -3.67 14.34
CA THR A 76 0.95 -2.73 14.80
C THR A 76 1.40 -1.95 16.04
N ASP A 77 2.46 -1.15 15.87
CA ASP A 77 2.90 -0.10 16.80
C ASP A 77 3.49 1.09 16.02
N HIS A 78 3.46 2.31 16.58
CA HIS A 78 3.84 3.52 15.85
C HIS A 78 5.29 3.51 15.38
N THR A 79 6.22 3.00 16.20
CA THR A 79 7.65 3.03 15.88
C THR A 79 7.94 2.11 14.70
N THR A 80 7.36 0.91 14.71
CA THR A 80 7.51 -0.05 13.62
C THR A 80 6.86 0.45 12.35
N VAL A 81 5.65 1.03 12.40
CA VAL A 81 4.99 1.62 11.22
C VAL A 81 5.84 2.71 10.56
N THR A 82 6.43 3.61 11.36
CA THR A 82 7.37 4.62 10.88
C THR A 82 8.59 3.99 10.22
N ARG A 83 9.21 2.98 10.85
CA ARG A 83 10.36 2.26 10.31
C ARG A 83 10.05 1.60 8.97
N ILE A 84 9.03 0.75 8.90
CA ILE A 84 8.73 -0.01 7.68
C ILE A 84 8.29 0.91 6.55
N THR A 85 7.60 2.02 6.85
CA THR A 85 7.25 3.01 5.83
C THR A 85 8.52 3.60 5.22
N LYS A 86 9.48 4.02 6.05
CA LYS A 86 10.76 4.52 5.56
C LYS A 86 11.46 3.49 4.68
N GLU A 87 11.63 2.26 5.18
CA GLU A 87 12.34 1.19 4.46
C GLU A 87 11.70 0.90 3.08
N VAL A 88 10.37 0.84 3.02
CA VAL A 88 9.63 0.61 1.77
C VAL A 88 9.87 1.72 0.74
N ILE A 89 9.86 2.99 1.17
CA ILE A 89 10.15 4.10 0.24
C ILE A 89 11.59 4.03 -0.27
N GLU A 90 12.54 3.69 0.60
CA GLU A 90 13.95 3.56 0.24
C GLU A 90 14.16 2.43 -0.78
N ASP A 91 13.50 1.29 -0.58
CA ASP A 91 13.61 0.13 -1.46
C ASP A 91 13.04 0.42 -2.85
N PHE A 92 11.81 0.94 -2.93
CA PHE A 92 11.21 1.31 -4.22
C PHE A 92 12.04 2.37 -4.96
N ALA A 93 12.56 3.38 -4.25
CA ALA A 93 13.41 4.39 -4.86
C ALA A 93 14.76 3.82 -5.32
N SER A 94 15.31 2.83 -4.60
CA SER A 94 16.55 2.15 -4.99
C SER A 94 16.41 1.45 -6.35
N GLU A 95 15.21 0.97 -6.67
CA GLU A 95 14.87 0.37 -7.96
C GLU A 95 14.32 1.36 -8.98
N ASN A 96 14.51 2.68 -8.82
CA ASN A 96 14.02 3.72 -9.75
C ASN A 96 12.49 3.76 -9.93
N VAL A 97 11.72 3.41 -8.89
CA VAL A 97 10.33 3.86 -8.80
C VAL A 97 10.32 5.37 -8.60
N VAL A 98 9.71 6.09 -9.54
CA VAL A 98 9.60 7.55 -9.52
C VAL A 98 8.26 8.02 -8.96
N TYR A 99 7.23 7.16 -8.98
CA TYR A 99 5.93 7.43 -8.38
C TYR A 99 5.40 6.17 -7.69
N LEU A 100 4.96 6.32 -6.45
CA LEU A 100 4.42 5.25 -5.62
C LEU A 100 3.08 5.65 -5.01
N GLU A 101 2.03 4.88 -5.30
CA GLU A 101 0.80 4.86 -4.51
C GLU A 101 0.90 3.74 -3.46
N LEU A 102 1.40 4.09 -2.28
CA LEU A 102 1.54 3.18 -1.15
C LEU A 102 0.18 3.01 -0.48
N ARG A 103 -0.29 1.77 -0.36
CA ARG A 103 -1.55 1.46 0.31
C ARG A 103 -1.33 0.79 1.64
N THR A 104 -2.18 1.12 2.61
CA THR A 104 -2.15 0.49 3.92
C THR A 104 -3.52 0.55 4.58
N THR A 105 -3.86 -0.47 5.37
CA THR A 105 -5.08 -0.53 6.16
C THR A 105 -4.82 0.10 7.54
N PRO A 106 -5.40 1.28 7.85
CA PRO A 106 -5.22 1.93 9.14
C PRO A 106 -5.68 1.03 10.29
N LYS A 107 -4.80 0.81 11.27
CA LYS A 107 -5.08 -0.09 12.40
C LYS A 107 -5.49 0.67 13.65
N LYS A 108 -6.23 -0.02 14.50
CA LYS A 108 -6.57 0.41 15.86
C LYS A 108 -6.06 -0.64 16.84
N ASN A 109 -5.36 -0.22 17.88
CA ASN A 109 -4.90 -1.07 18.96
C ASN A 109 -5.02 -0.30 20.29
N ASP A 110 -6.11 -0.53 21.01
CA ASP A 110 -6.45 0.18 22.24
C ASP A 110 -5.41 -0.03 23.36
N SER A 111 -4.74 -1.19 23.39
CA SER A 111 -3.75 -1.51 24.43
C SER A 111 -2.51 -0.60 24.43
N ILE A 112 -2.21 0.01 23.28
CA ILE A 112 -1.09 0.94 23.08
C ILE A 112 -1.57 2.34 22.67
N GLY A 113 -2.88 2.61 22.77
CA GLY A 113 -3.47 3.90 22.39
C GLY A 113 -3.40 4.21 20.88
N MET A 114 -3.23 3.20 20.02
CA MET A 114 -3.18 3.41 18.57
C MET A 114 -4.60 3.54 18.00
N THR A 115 -4.89 4.70 17.42
CA THR A 115 -6.06 4.95 16.58
C THR A 115 -5.69 4.87 15.10
N LYS A 116 -6.69 4.71 14.20
CA LYS A 116 -6.49 4.76 12.74
C LYS A 116 -5.75 6.03 12.30
N ARG A 117 -6.07 7.17 12.92
CA ARG A 117 -5.38 8.46 12.70
C ARG A 117 -3.93 8.39 13.13
N SER A 118 -3.65 7.98 14.36
CA SER A 118 -2.27 7.92 14.86
C SER A 118 -1.40 6.92 14.11
N TYR A 119 -2.00 5.84 13.58
CA TYR A 119 -1.32 4.91 12.66
C TYR A 119 -0.85 5.65 11.40
N LEU A 120 -1.71 6.46 10.78
CA LEU A 120 -1.32 7.23 9.60
C LEU A 120 -0.35 8.36 9.92
N GLU A 121 -0.43 8.98 11.09
CA GLU A 121 0.59 9.91 11.56
C GLU A 121 1.97 9.25 11.66
N ALA A 122 2.04 7.98 12.08
CA ALA A 122 3.29 7.20 12.06
C ALA A 122 3.78 6.89 10.63
N VAL A 123 2.87 6.59 9.68
CA VAL A 123 3.22 6.44 8.25
C VAL A 123 3.82 7.76 7.73
N MET A 124 3.15 8.88 8.00
CA MET A 124 3.62 10.22 7.62
C MET A 124 4.99 10.54 8.20
N GLU A 125 5.23 10.15 9.45
CA GLU A 125 6.55 10.30 10.06
C GLU A 125 7.61 9.43 9.36
N GLY A 126 7.25 8.22 8.93
CA GLY A 126 8.11 7.36 8.12
C GLY A 126 8.49 8.01 6.79
N LEU A 127 7.54 8.66 6.11
CA LEU A 127 7.81 9.42 4.88
C LEU A 127 8.78 10.58 5.12
N ARG A 128 8.64 11.31 6.25
CA ARG A 128 9.54 12.41 6.62
C ARG A 128 10.93 11.94 7.04
N ALA A 129 11.04 10.73 7.60
CA ALA A 129 12.30 10.15 8.06
C ALA A 129 13.19 9.60 6.92
N VAL A 130 12.69 9.54 5.68
CA VAL A 130 13.47 9.14 4.51
C VAL A 130 14.57 10.17 4.26
N SER A 131 15.82 9.71 4.26
CA SER A 131 17.01 10.56 4.15
C SER A 131 17.99 10.11 3.08
N THR A 132 17.71 9.03 2.36
CA THR A 132 18.54 8.51 1.26
C THR A 132 18.12 9.04 -0.11
N VAL A 133 16.85 9.46 -0.26
CA VAL A 133 16.26 9.98 -1.51
C VAL A 133 15.41 11.22 -1.24
N ASP A 134 15.07 11.98 -2.28
CA ASP A 134 14.17 13.13 -2.19
C ASP A 134 12.71 12.65 -2.31
N VAL A 135 11.96 12.74 -1.21
CA VAL A 135 10.55 12.35 -1.19
C VAL A 135 9.67 13.55 -1.46
N ALA A 136 8.95 13.52 -2.59
CA ALA A 136 7.95 14.51 -2.93
C ALA A 136 6.57 14.06 -2.46
N PHE A 137 6.27 14.42 -1.22
CA PHE A 137 4.97 14.25 -0.58
C PHE A 137 4.43 15.61 -0.14
N PRO A 138 3.10 15.87 -0.14
CA PRO A 138 2.58 17.16 0.31
C PRO A 138 3.10 17.49 1.71
N ALA A 139 3.87 18.58 1.81
CA ALA A 139 4.33 19.08 3.08
C ALA A 139 3.13 19.60 3.86
N HIS A 140 3.09 19.32 5.16
CA HIS A 140 2.22 20.05 6.07
C HIS A 140 2.52 21.54 5.87
N ASN A 141 1.50 22.36 5.58
CA ASN A 141 1.62 23.81 5.67
C ASN A 141 1.92 24.17 7.13
N VAL A 142 3.18 24.12 7.50
CA VAL A 142 3.75 24.82 8.65
C VAL A 142 4.75 25.77 8.02
N ASP A 143 4.41 27.06 8.09
CA ASP A 143 5.10 28.25 7.53
C ASP A 143 4.60 28.80 6.19
N ALA A 144 3.31 29.16 6.15
CA ALA A 144 2.90 30.39 5.47
C ALA A 144 3.47 31.60 6.25
N GLY A 145 4.78 31.85 6.13
CA GLY A 145 5.42 32.94 6.89
C GLY A 145 6.91 33.18 6.66
N SER A 146 7.63 32.31 5.94
CA SER A 146 9.04 32.56 5.61
C SER A 146 9.17 32.86 4.11
N PRO A 147 9.75 34.02 3.72
CA PRO A 147 9.95 34.32 2.32
C PRO A 147 10.97 33.32 1.77
N THR A 148 10.52 32.46 0.87
CA THR A 148 11.40 31.65 0.03
C THR A 148 12.33 32.61 -0.71
N LYS A 149 13.58 32.68 -0.24
CA LYS A 149 14.66 33.26 -1.04
C LYS A 149 14.69 32.49 -2.34
N SER A 150 14.34 33.18 -3.42
CA SER A 150 14.70 32.79 -4.77
C SER A 150 16.21 32.59 -4.79
N LEU A 151 16.64 31.34 -4.91
CA LEU A 151 18.01 31.04 -5.32
C LEU A 151 18.03 31.13 -6.85
N PRO A 152 18.89 31.98 -7.44
CA PRO A 152 19.00 32.08 -8.88
C PRO A 152 19.74 30.87 -9.45
N VAL A 153 19.37 30.56 -10.69
CA VAL A 153 19.94 29.51 -11.54
C VAL A 153 21.43 29.74 -11.78
N ASN A 154 22.25 28.77 -11.37
CA ASN A 154 23.37 28.22 -12.15
C ASN A 154 24.05 27.14 -11.31
N ASP A 155 23.98 25.88 -11.75
CA ASP A 155 25.06 24.96 -11.39
C ASP A 155 25.20 23.85 -12.45
N MET A 156 26.20 24.03 -13.31
CA MET A 156 26.87 22.90 -13.94
C MET A 156 27.65 22.18 -12.83
N CYS A 157 26.98 21.29 -12.10
CA CYS A 157 27.62 20.46 -11.09
C CYS A 157 27.37 18.97 -11.41
N ASN A 158 28.43 18.35 -11.94
CA ASN A 158 28.63 16.90 -12.02
C ASN A 158 28.70 16.28 -10.62
N GLY A 159 27.56 16.20 -9.93
CA GLY A 159 27.33 15.35 -8.78
C GLY A 159 26.18 14.38 -9.10
N PRO A 160 26.15 13.16 -8.54
CA PRO A 160 25.02 12.27 -8.76
C PRO A 160 23.74 12.94 -8.24
N THR A 161 22.80 13.24 -9.14
CA THR A 161 21.48 13.76 -8.78
C THR A 161 20.83 12.77 -7.82
N ARG A 162 20.52 13.22 -6.61
CA ARG A 162 19.82 12.41 -5.62
C ARG A 162 18.49 11.94 -6.22
N LYS A 163 18.19 10.64 -6.11
CA LYS A 163 16.95 10.08 -6.67
C LYS A 163 15.75 10.77 -6.04
N LYS A 164 14.69 10.95 -6.82
CA LYS A 164 13.43 11.57 -6.38
C LYS A 164 12.26 10.61 -6.59
N ILE A 165 11.43 10.45 -5.57
CA ILE A 165 10.22 9.63 -5.60
C ILE A 165 9.01 10.47 -5.16
N TYR A 166 7.93 10.42 -5.94
CA TYR A 166 6.64 11.00 -5.58
C TYR A 166 5.80 9.94 -4.88
N VAL A 167 5.32 10.24 -3.67
CA VAL A 167 4.52 9.29 -2.90
C VAL A 167 3.10 9.82 -2.74
N ARG A 168 2.10 8.94 -2.85
CA ARG A 168 0.70 9.19 -2.48
C ARG A 168 0.20 8.00 -1.67
N LEU A 169 -0.81 8.25 -0.84
CA LEU A 169 -1.37 7.23 0.05
C LEU A 169 -2.77 6.82 -0.41
N LEU A 170 -3.04 5.52 -0.31
CA LEU A 170 -4.37 4.95 -0.38
C LEU A 170 -4.70 4.30 0.96
N LEU A 171 -5.88 4.58 1.50
CA LEU A 171 -6.34 3.89 2.71
C LEU A 171 -7.13 2.66 2.33
N SER A 172 -6.67 1.51 2.78
CA SER A 172 -7.31 0.22 2.51
C SER A 172 -8.40 -0.05 3.54
N ILE A 173 -9.59 -0.40 3.07
CA ILE A 173 -10.66 -1.03 3.85
C ILE A 173 -10.42 -2.53 3.80
N ASP A 174 -10.28 -3.16 4.96
CA ASP A 174 -10.19 -4.61 5.06
C ASP A 174 -11.60 -5.22 4.96
N ARG A 175 -11.77 -6.26 4.14
CA ARG A 175 -13.05 -6.98 3.98
C ARG A 175 -13.60 -7.62 5.26
N ARG A 176 -12.84 -7.65 6.35
CA ARG A 176 -13.30 -8.03 7.70
C ARG A 176 -14.03 -6.90 8.44
N GLU A 177 -13.94 -5.66 7.96
CA GLU A 177 -14.54 -4.49 8.61
C GLU A 177 -16.05 -4.40 8.39
N SER A 178 -16.72 -3.69 9.30
CA SER A 178 -18.12 -3.30 9.14
C SER A 178 -18.26 -2.06 8.27
N THR A 179 -19.48 -1.76 7.80
CA THR A 179 -19.77 -0.51 7.07
C THR A 179 -19.37 0.74 7.88
N ALA A 180 -19.57 0.72 9.20
CA ALA A 180 -19.20 1.84 10.06
C ALA A 180 -17.67 2.04 10.11
N ALA A 181 -16.91 0.96 10.28
CA ALA A 181 -15.45 1.01 10.30
C ALA A 181 -14.87 1.41 8.93
N ALA A 182 -15.45 0.91 7.84
CA ALA A 182 -15.13 1.33 6.48
C ALA A 182 -15.38 2.84 6.28
N MET A 183 -16.52 3.36 6.78
CA MET A 183 -16.85 4.78 6.72
C MET A 183 -15.88 5.65 7.55
N GLU A 184 -15.42 5.16 8.71
CA GLU A 184 -14.35 5.83 9.47
C GLU A 184 -13.06 5.95 8.65
N THR A 185 -12.66 4.89 7.94
CA THR A 185 -11.48 4.94 7.04
C THR A 185 -11.67 5.98 5.94
N VAL A 186 -12.86 6.05 5.34
CA VAL A 186 -13.16 7.04 4.29
C VAL A 186 -13.11 8.47 4.83
N LYS A 187 -13.71 8.73 5.99
CA LYS A 187 -13.66 10.06 6.63
C LYS A 187 -12.24 10.47 6.96
N LEU A 188 -11.43 9.55 7.48
CA LEU A 188 -10.02 9.80 7.73
C LEU A 188 -9.25 10.10 6.43
N ALA A 189 -9.54 9.40 5.33
CA ALA A 189 -8.93 9.69 4.04
C ALA A 189 -9.26 11.11 3.55
N LEU A 190 -10.51 11.57 3.75
CA LEU A 190 -10.93 12.94 3.42
C LEU A 190 -10.19 13.98 4.26
N GLU A 191 -10.05 13.73 5.56
CA GLU A 191 -9.31 14.61 6.48
C GLU A 191 -7.81 14.71 6.15
N MET A 192 -7.25 13.70 5.47
CA MET A 192 -5.84 13.61 5.15
C MET A 192 -5.51 13.87 3.66
N LYS A 193 -6.45 14.41 2.87
CA LYS A 193 -6.23 14.73 1.44
C LYS A 193 -5.06 15.68 1.23
N ASP A 194 -4.98 16.74 2.05
CA ASP A 194 -3.90 17.74 1.97
C ASP A 194 -2.55 17.16 2.43
N LEU A 195 -2.58 15.99 3.06
CA LEU A 195 -1.44 15.19 3.47
C LEU A 195 -1.26 14.01 2.51
N GLY A 196 -1.53 14.18 1.22
CA GLY A 196 -1.16 13.22 0.17
C GLY A 196 -1.96 11.91 0.11
N VAL A 197 -3.05 11.79 0.87
CA VAL A 197 -4.05 10.72 0.66
C VAL A 197 -4.89 11.05 -0.58
N VAL A 198 -4.97 10.12 -1.53
CA VAL A 198 -5.65 10.35 -2.82
C VAL A 198 -6.83 9.41 -3.06
N GLY A 199 -6.96 8.35 -2.27
CA GLY A 199 -7.98 7.35 -2.55
C GLY A 199 -8.15 6.26 -1.51
N ILE A 200 -9.06 5.35 -1.84
CA ILE A 200 -9.45 4.19 -1.06
C ILE A 200 -9.19 2.92 -1.87
N ASP A 201 -8.73 1.90 -1.17
CA ASP A 201 -8.59 0.53 -1.66
C ASP A 201 -9.58 -0.38 -0.90
N LEU A 202 -10.22 -1.33 -1.58
CA LEU A 202 -10.91 -2.45 -0.93
C LEU A 202 -10.07 -3.71 -1.13
N SER A 203 -9.63 -4.33 -0.03
CA SER A 203 -8.69 -5.46 -0.03
C SER A 203 -8.87 -6.34 1.22
N GLY A 204 -7.91 -7.23 1.49
CA GLY A 204 -8.03 -8.25 2.52
C GLY A 204 -8.58 -9.55 1.95
N ASN A 205 -9.04 -10.46 2.82
CA ASN A 205 -9.39 -11.81 2.39
C ASN A 205 -10.63 -11.81 1.45
N PRO A 206 -10.51 -12.21 0.17
CA PRO A 206 -11.59 -12.13 -0.80
C PRO A 206 -12.71 -13.15 -0.55
N VAL A 207 -12.50 -14.14 0.34
CA VAL A 207 -13.57 -15.07 0.77
C VAL A 207 -14.34 -14.58 2.00
N VAL A 208 -14.03 -13.38 2.50
CA VAL A 208 -14.68 -12.75 3.66
C VAL A 208 -15.37 -11.47 3.23
N GLY A 209 -16.48 -11.14 3.90
CA GLY A 209 -17.22 -9.90 3.70
C GLY A 209 -18.05 -9.90 2.41
N GLU A 210 -19.09 -9.06 2.40
CA GLU A 210 -20.02 -8.92 1.28
C GLU A 210 -19.86 -7.55 0.64
N TRP A 211 -19.87 -7.47 -0.69
CA TRP A 211 -19.77 -6.21 -1.44
C TRP A 211 -20.68 -5.09 -0.90
N ASN A 212 -21.93 -5.44 -0.56
CA ASN A 212 -22.93 -4.49 -0.06
C ASN A 212 -22.57 -3.86 1.29
N THR A 213 -21.67 -4.47 2.07
CA THR A 213 -21.16 -3.89 3.31
C THR A 213 -20.29 -2.66 3.04
N PHE A 214 -19.50 -2.69 1.95
CA PHE A 214 -18.51 -1.66 1.63
C PHE A 214 -19.03 -0.62 0.64
N LEU A 215 -19.99 -1.00 -0.21
CA LEU A 215 -20.56 -0.14 -1.25
C LEU A 215 -20.95 1.27 -0.73
N PRO A 216 -21.64 1.45 0.42
CA PRO A 216 -22.00 2.78 0.91
C PRO A 216 -20.78 3.67 1.21
N ALA A 217 -19.72 3.08 1.79
CA ALA A 217 -18.48 3.82 2.09
C ALA A 217 -17.72 4.18 0.82
N LEU A 218 -17.64 3.26 -0.15
CA LEU A 218 -16.98 3.49 -1.44
C LEU A 218 -17.72 4.53 -2.30
N GLN A 219 -19.06 4.53 -2.27
CA GLN A 219 -19.88 5.57 -2.90
C GLN A 219 -19.62 6.93 -2.26
N PHE A 220 -19.68 7.01 -0.92
CA PHE A 220 -19.40 8.24 -0.19
C PHE A 220 -17.98 8.78 -0.48
N ALA A 221 -16.97 7.90 -0.56
CA ALA A 221 -15.61 8.27 -0.92
C ALA A 221 -15.54 8.91 -2.32
N ARG A 222 -16.18 8.29 -3.31
CA ARG A 222 -16.22 8.81 -4.69
C ARG A 222 -16.93 10.16 -4.78
N GLU A 223 -18.09 10.30 -4.14
CA GLU A 223 -18.88 11.54 -4.12
C GLU A 223 -18.09 12.71 -3.52
N ASN A 224 -17.15 12.42 -2.62
CA ASN A 224 -16.27 13.42 -2.00
C ASN A 224 -14.87 13.51 -2.68
N GLY A 225 -14.75 12.98 -3.89
CA GLY A 225 -13.61 13.17 -4.77
C GLY A 225 -12.36 12.36 -4.39
N LEU A 226 -12.52 11.22 -3.71
CA LEU A 226 -11.45 10.22 -3.57
C LEU A 226 -11.48 9.25 -4.75
N TYR A 227 -10.30 8.85 -5.22
CA TYR A 227 -10.19 7.76 -6.20
C TYR A 227 -10.39 6.41 -5.52
N ILE A 228 -10.96 5.45 -6.26
CA ILE A 228 -11.24 4.10 -5.74
C ILE A 228 -10.52 3.07 -6.58
N THR A 229 -9.79 2.17 -5.93
CA THR A 229 -9.26 0.94 -6.51
C THR A 229 -9.84 -0.26 -5.78
N LEU A 230 -10.14 -1.35 -6.49
CA LEU A 230 -10.73 -2.56 -5.90
C LEU A 230 -9.87 -3.77 -6.21
N HIS A 231 -9.60 -4.61 -5.22
CA HIS A 231 -9.21 -5.99 -5.48
C HIS A 231 -10.45 -6.73 -6.00
N CYS A 232 -10.36 -7.30 -7.21
CA CYS A 232 -11.51 -7.86 -7.90
C CYS A 232 -11.12 -9.16 -8.60
N GLY A 233 -11.94 -10.20 -8.43
CA GLY A 233 -11.74 -11.48 -9.11
C GLY A 233 -10.52 -12.28 -8.63
N GLU A 234 -10.10 -12.12 -7.38
CA GLU A 234 -9.06 -12.98 -6.76
C GLU A 234 -9.55 -14.42 -6.51
N VAL A 235 -10.87 -14.61 -6.43
CA VAL A 235 -11.55 -15.91 -6.33
C VAL A 235 -12.79 -15.91 -7.26
N PRO A 236 -13.32 -17.08 -7.65
CA PRO A 236 -14.56 -17.14 -8.44
C PRO A 236 -15.74 -16.51 -7.70
N ASN A 237 -16.22 -15.36 -8.18
CA ASN A 237 -17.41 -14.70 -7.65
C ASN A 237 -18.09 -13.81 -8.72
N PRO A 238 -18.82 -14.39 -9.69
CA PRO A 238 -19.36 -13.65 -10.83
C PRO A 238 -20.28 -12.48 -10.43
N LYS A 239 -21.05 -12.65 -9.36
CA LYS A 239 -21.96 -11.59 -8.87
C LYS A 239 -21.20 -10.38 -8.33
N GLU A 240 -20.17 -10.63 -7.52
CA GLU A 240 -19.35 -9.55 -6.97
C GLU A 240 -18.51 -8.88 -8.06
N ILE A 241 -17.89 -9.65 -8.95
CA ILE A 241 -17.10 -9.11 -10.07
C ILE A 241 -17.96 -8.16 -10.91
N GLN A 242 -19.16 -8.59 -11.32
CA GLN A 242 -20.06 -7.75 -12.10
C GLN A 242 -20.48 -6.49 -11.35
N ALA A 243 -20.79 -6.60 -10.04
CA ALA A 243 -21.16 -5.45 -9.22
C ALA A 243 -20.01 -4.45 -9.03
N MET A 244 -18.77 -4.93 -8.87
CA MET A 244 -17.58 -4.09 -8.83
C MET A 244 -17.32 -3.40 -10.17
N LEU A 245 -17.54 -4.09 -11.30
CA LEU A 245 -17.42 -3.50 -12.63
C LEU A 245 -18.52 -2.48 -12.94
N ASP A 246 -19.77 -2.73 -12.49
CA ASP A 246 -20.87 -1.76 -12.56
C ASP A 246 -20.57 -0.50 -11.76
N PHE A 247 -19.95 -0.67 -10.59
CA PHE A 247 -19.46 0.45 -9.81
C PHE A 247 -18.42 1.28 -10.58
N SER A 248 -17.69 0.73 -11.56
CA SER A 248 -16.71 1.47 -12.39
C SER A 248 -15.63 2.17 -11.56
N PRO A 249 -14.81 1.44 -10.79
CA PRO A 249 -13.70 2.02 -10.03
C PRO A 249 -12.65 2.65 -10.96
N ARG A 250 -11.76 3.47 -10.39
CA ARG A 250 -10.70 4.12 -11.17
C ARG A 250 -9.67 3.12 -11.67
N ARG A 251 -9.45 2.02 -10.93
CA ARG A 251 -8.59 0.88 -11.29
C ARG A 251 -9.11 -0.39 -10.59
N ILE A 252 -8.68 -1.55 -11.07
CA ILE A 252 -8.84 -2.83 -10.37
C ILE A 252 -7.51 -3.56 -10.25
N GLY A 253 -7.34 -4.33 -9.19
CA GLY A 253 -6.24 -5.28 -9.03
C GLY A 253 -6.67 -6.71 -9.36
N HIS A 254 -5.71 -7.51 -9.84
CA HIS A 254 -5.77 -8.98 -9.97
C HIS A 254 -6.55 -9.50 -11.17
N ALA A 255 -7.90 -9.52 -11.11
CA ALA A 255 -8.79 -10.05 -12.15
C ALA A 255 -8.52 -11.51 -12.58
N CYS A 256 -8.08 -12.36 -11.65
CA CYS A 256 -7.65 -13.75 -11.92
C CYS A 256 -8.76 -14.65 -12.46
N TYR A 257 -9.99 -14.47 -11.96
CA TYR A 257 -11.16 -15.28 -12.28
C TYR A 257 -12.19 -14.54 -13.13
N PHE A 258 -11.75 -13.58 -13.95
CA PHE A 258 -12.63 -12.90 -14.90
C PHE A 258 -13.00 -13.81 -16.07
N GLU A 259 -14.28 -13.86 -16.38
CA GLU A 259 -14.84 -14.53 -17.56
C GLU A 259 -14.96 -13.56 -18.74
N GLU A 260 -15.37 -14.06 -19.91
CA GLU A 260 -15.41 -13.29 -21.16
C GLU A 260 -16.22 -11.99 -21.04
N ASP A 261 -17.37 -12.04 -20.36
CA ASP A 261 -18.23 -10.88 -20.19
C ASP A 261 -17.68 -9.87 -19.17
N ASP A 262 -16.92 -10.32 -18.17
CA ASP A 262 -16.18 -9.45 -17.26
C ASP A 262 -15.10 -8.67 -18.03
N TRP A 263 -14.34 -9.35 -18.90
CA TRP A 263 -13.33 -8.74 -19.74
C TRP A 263 -13.91 -7.74 -20.74
N LYS A 264 -15.06 -8.05 -21.35
CA LYS A 264 -15.77 -7.12 -22.26
C LYS A 264 -16.16 -5.84 -21.51
N LYS A 265 -16.73 -5.98 -20.32
CA LYS A 265 -17.19 -4.86 -19.48
C LYS A 265 -16.03 -4.01 -18.94
N LEU A 266 -14.94 -4.65 -18.52
CA LEU A 266 -13.71 -3.96 -18.11
C LEU A 266 -13.19 -3.06 -19.23
N LYS A 267 -13.10 -3.61 -20.45
CA LYS A 267 -12.64 -2.90 -21.65
C LYS A 267 -13.59 -1.78 -22.06
N SER A 268 -14.90 -2.02 -22.04
CA SER A 268 -15.89 -0.97 -22.39
C SER A 268 -15.85 0.21 -21.42
N ASN A 269 -15.56 -0.06 -20.14
CA ASN A 269 -15.51 0.96 -19.10
C ASN A 269 -14.12 1.63 -18.99
N ASN A 270 -13.13 1.21 -19.80
CA ASN A 270 -11.75 1.70 -19.78
C ASN A 270 -11.10 1.70 -18.40
N ILE A 271 -11.35 0.63 -17.62
CA ILE A 271 -10.82 0.50 -16.26
C ILE A 271 -9.42 -0.14 -16.35
N PRO A 272 -8.35 0.54 -15.89
CA PRO A 272 -7.01 -0.05 -15.83
C PRO A 272 -6.94 -1.24 -14.86
N LEU A 273 -6.26 -2.30 -15.28
CA LEU A 273 -5.92 -3.47 -14.48
C LEU A 273 -4.45 -3.39 -14.02
N ILE A 274 -4.21 -3.66 -12.74
CA ILE A 274 -2.87 -3.70 -12.10
C ILE A 274 -2.65 -5.05 -11.38
N CYS A 275 -1.39 -5.41 -11.12
CA CYS A 275 -0.97 -6.71 -10.53
C CYS A 275 -1.39 -7.95 -11.31
N ILE A 276 -0.59 -8.30 -12.34
CA ILE A 276 -0.76 -9.55 -13.09
C ILE A 276 0.12 -10.69 -12.50
N VAL A 277 1.17 -10.35 -11.74
CA VAL A 277 2.27 -11.26 -11.38
C VAL A 277 2.04 -12.09 -10.11
N GLU A 278 1.28 -11.59 -9.12
CA GLU A 278 0.94 -12.37 -7.90
C GLU A 278 0.02 -13.58 -8.18
N ASN A 279 -0.35 -13.80 -9.44
CA ASN A 279 -1.32 -14.79 -9.87
C ASN A 279 -0.71 -16.15 -10.25
N ILE A 280 0.60 -16.33 -10.08
CA ILE A 280 1.29 -17.59 -10.43
C ILE A 280 1.47 -18.45 -9.18
N HIS A 281 0.43 -19.22 -8.83
CA HIS A 281 0.52 -20.37 -7.93
C HIS A 281 -0.27 -21.55 -8.49
#